data_AF-A0A9Q1ZCY0-F1
#
_entry.id   AF-A0A9Q1ZCY0-F1
#
_cell.length_a   1.000
_cell.length_b   1.000
_cell.length_c   1.000
_cell.angle_alpha   90.00
_cell.angle_beta   90.00
_cell.angle_gamma   90.00
#
_symmetry.space_group_name_H-M   'P 1'
#
loop_
_entity.id
_entity.type
_entity.pdbx_description
1 polymer ?
#
loop_
_entity_poly.entity_id
_entity_poly.type
_entity_poly.pdbx_seq_one_letter_code
_entity_poly.pdbx_strand_id
1 'polypeptide(L)'
;MKSEDKQSFIIRHGILQWGIPVAIVYSFIMSFTEKDLHKVAFISDYFLDNLLISCFGFSIGGYLFGYFMWRRYIKNFKSEEDNIQK
;
A
#
# COMPACT_ATOMS: atom_id res chain seq x y z
N MET A 1 10.64 -21.44 -3.97
CA MET A 1 9.98 -20.45 -3.09
C MET A 1 8.52 -20.83 -2.96
N LYS A 2 8.05 -21.05 -1.72
CA LYS A 2 6.67 -21.47 -1.45
C LYS A 2 5.74 -20.28 -1.73
N SER A 3 4.49 -20.56 -2.09
CA SER A 3 3.44 -19.53 -2.26
C SER A 3 3.27 -18.64 -1.02
N GLU A 4 3.59 -19.17 0.16
CA GLU A 4 3.63 -18.45 1.44
C GLU A 4 4.67 -17.31 1.47
N ASP A 5 5.86 -17.52 0.87
CA ASP A 5 6.91 -16.49 0.78
C ASP A 5 6.43 -15.31 -0.08
N LYS A 6 5.71 -15.61 -1.17
CA LYS A 6 5.15 -14.61 -2.08
C LYS A 6 4.06 -13.79 -1.40
N GLN A 7 3.07 -14.43 -0.80
CA GLN A 7 1.97 -13.70 -0.16
C GLN A 7 2.47 -12.86 1.02
N SER A 8 3.36 -13.40 1.85
CA SER A 8 3.98 -12.67 2.96
C SER A 8 4.77 -11.45 2.45
N PHE A 9 5.54 -11.60 1.37
CA PHE A 9 6.25 -10.48 0.75
C PHE A 9 5.30 -9.38 0.28
N ILE A 10 4.23 -9.74 -0.45
CA ILE A 10 3.25 -8.78 -1.00
C ILE A 10 2.54 -8.04 0.13
N ILE A 11 2.12 -8.73 1.19
CA ILE A 11 1.44 -8.10 2.32
C ILE A 11 2.39 -7.17 3.09
N ARG A 12 3.62 -7.61 3.40
CA ARG A 12 4.60 -6.77 4.11
C ARG A 12 5.06 -5.56 3.31
N HIS A 13 5.51 -5.79 2.08
CA HIS A 13 6.15 -4.73 1.29
C HIS A 13 5.16 -3.93 0.44
N GLY A 14 3.99 -4.49 0.13
CA GLY A 14 2.94 -3.80 -0.63
C GLY A 14 1.91 -3.13 0.28
N ILE A 15 1.23 -3.90 1.13
CA ILE A 15 0.11 -3.36 1.93
C ILE A 15 0.63 -2.63 3.18
N LEU A 16 1.47 -3.27 4.00
CA LEU A 16 1.90 -2.72 5.30
C LEU A 16 2.87 -1.55 5.14
N GLN A 17 3.83 -1.63 4.22
CA GLN A 17 4.82 -0.56 4.00
C GLN A 17 4.33 0.58 3.11
N TRP A 18 3.37 0.33 2.20
CA TRP A 18 2.93 1.34 1.23
C TRP A 18 1.43 1.64 1.32
N GLY A 19 0.56 0.63 1.26
CA GLY A 19 -0.89 0.84 1.28
C GLY A 19 -1.40 1.57 2.53
N ILE A 20 -1.06 1.09 3.73
CA ILE A 20 -1.54 1.67 4.99
C ILE A 20 -0.99 3.09 5.23
N PRO A 21 0.33 3.35 5.12
CA PRO A 21 0.85 4.70 5.35
C PRO A 21 0.31 5.73 4.35
N VAL A 22 0.16 5.36 3.08
CA VAL A 22 -0.40 6.25 2.05
C VAL A 22 -1.88 6.54 2.34
N ALA A 23 -2.66 5.57 2.80
CA ALA A 23 -4.05 5.79 3.19
C ALA A 23 -4.18 6.81 4.33
N ILE A 24 -3.31 6.70 5.34
CA ILE A 24 -3.27 7.63 6.48
C ILE A 24 -2.92 9.04 6.01
N VAL A 25 -1.85 9.18 5.21
CA VAL A 25 -1.40 10.47 4.68
C VAL A 25 -2.47 11.10 3.77
N TYR A 26 -3.10 10.33 2.90
CA TYR A 26 -4.16 10.82 2.01
C TYR A 26 -5.37 11.32 2.79
N SER A 27 -5.81 10.58 3.81
CA SER A 27 -6.95 10.97 4.65
C SER A 27 -6.65 12.26 5.41
N PHE A 28 -5.40 12.42 5.86
CA PHE A 28 -4.94 13.65 6.48
C PHE A 28 -4.98 14.82 5.49
N ILE A 29 -4.43 14.66 4.27
CA ILE A 29 -4.44 15.69 3.22
C ILE A 29 -5.87 16.10 2.84
N MET A 30 -6.77 15.13 2.64
CA MET A 30 -8.15 15.42 2.25
C MET A 30 -8.88 16.25 3.31
N SER A 31 -8.57 16.03 4.59
CA SER A 31 -9.12 16.81 5.70
C SER A 31 -8.75 18.30 5.64
N PHE A 32 -7.63 18.67 5.01
CA PHE A 32 -7.22 20.08 4.84
C PHE A 32 -7.76 20.73 3.58
N THR A 33 -8.14 19.93 2.57
CA THR A 33 -8.65 20.45 1.29
C THR A 33 -10.15 20.71 1.29
N GLU A 34 -10.86 20.26 2.32
CA GLU A 34 -12.28 20.50 2.47
C GLU A 34 -12.56 21.97 2.80
N LYS A 35 -13.41 22.59 1.97
CA LYS A 35 -13.76 24.02 2.07
C LYS A 35 -14.47 24.41 3.38
N ASP A 36 -14.99 23.44 4.11
CA ASP A 36 -15.61 23.62 5.44
C ASP A 36 -14.59 23.29 6.55
N LEU A 37 -13.59 24.16 6.73
CA LEU A 37 -12.65 24.18 7.86
C LEU A 37 -13.33 24.34 9.24
N HIS A 38 -14.66 24.34 9.31
CA HIS A 38 -15.44 24.30 10.55
C HIS A 38 -16.02 22.91 10.87
N LYS A 39 -15.98 21.95 9.93
CA LYS A 39 -16.40 20.54 10.13
C LYS A 39 -15.22 19.59 10.39
N VAL A 40 -14.02 20.14 10.65
CA VAL A 40 -12.80 19.45 11.10
C VAL A 40 -12.87 18.96 12.55
N ALA A 41 -14.05 18.53 13.00
CA ALA A 41 -14.06 17.56 14.07
C ALA A 41 -13.40 16.30 13.50
N PHE A 42 -12.29 15.86 14.09
CA PHE A 42 -11.57 14.62 13.76
C PHE A 42 -12.46 13.35 13.79
N ILE A 43 -13.72 13.50 14.20
CA ILE A 43 -14.75 12.48 14.39
C ILE A 43 -16.01 12.87 13.59
N SER A 44 -15.87 13.52 12.43
CA SER A 44 -17.00 13.67 11.52
C SER A 44 -17.21 12.37 10.74
N ASP A 45 -18.46 12.02 10.48
CA ASP A 45 -18.81 10.82 9.69
C ASP A 45 -18.11 10.84 8.33
N TYR A 46 -17.93 12.04 7.76
CA TYR A 46 -17.26 12.24 6.48
C TYR A 46 -15.75 11.92 6.51
N PHE A 47 -15.05 12.22 7.61
CA PHE A 47 -13.65 11.84 7.78
C PHE A 47 -13.52 10.31 7.86
N LEU A 48 -14.40 9.67 8.63
CA LEU A 48 -14.44 8.21 8.79
C LEU A 48 -14.75 7.49 7.48
N ASP A 49 -15.72 7.99 6.70
CA ASP A 49 -16.05 7.44 5.38
C ASP A 49 -14.87 7.55 4.41
N ASN A 50 -14.22 8.71 4.34
CA ASN A 50 -13.04 8.89 3.50
C ASN A 50 -11.85 8.04 3.94
N LEU A 51 -11.62 7.90 5.24
CA LEU A 51 -10.58 7.03 5.79
C LEU A 51 -10.82 5.57 5.40
N LEU A 52 -12.05 5.09 5.54
CA LEU A 52 -12.44 3.71 5.19
C LEU A 52 -12.26 3.46 3.69
N ILE A 53 -12.84 4.31 2.84
CA ILE A 53 -12.74 4.18 1.38
C ILE A 53 -11.28 4.23 0.92
N SER A 54 -10.50 5.15 1.48
CA SER A 54 -9.08 5.27 1.18
C SER A 54 -8.31 4.03 1.64
N CYS A 55 -8.58 3.52 2.84
CA CYS A 55 -7.93 2.32 3.35
C CYS A 55 -8.17 1.11 2.44
N PHE A 56 -9.41 0.90 1.97
CA PHE A 56 -9.70 -0.16 1.00
C PHE A 56 -9.02 0.07 -0.35
N GLY A 57 -9.13 1.28 -0.91
CA GLY A 57 -8.54 1.63 -2.21
C GLY A 57 -7.01 1.48 -2.22
N PHE A 58 -6.34 2.04 -1.22
CA PHE A 58 -4.89 1.94 -1.08
C PHE A 58 -4.40 0.57 -0.63
N SER A 59 -5.21 -0.23 0.07
CA SER A 59 -4.87 -1.63 0.35
C SER A 59 -4.88 -2.47 -0.93
N ILE A 60 -5.86 -2.27 -1.82
CA ILE A 60 -5.90 -2.91 -3.14
C ILE A 60 -4.72 -2.45 -3.99
N GLY A 61 -4.47 -1.14 -4.05
CA GLY A 61 -3.32 -0.57 -4.74
C GLY A 61 -1.98 -1.09 -4.21
N GLY A 62 -1.83 -1.15 -2.88
CA GLY A 62 -0.67 -1.69 -2.19
C GLY A 62 -0.45 -3.17 -2.48
N TYR A 63 -1.53 -3.97 -2.58
CA TYR A 63 -1.43 -5.37 -2.98
C TYR A 63 -0.92 -5.52 -4.43
N LEU A 64 -1.49 -4.77 -5.38
CA LEU A 64 -1.05 -4.78 -6.78
C LEU A 64 0.41 -4.32 -6.91
N PHE A 65 0.80 -3.29 -6.17
CA PHE A 65 2.18 -2.81 -6.12
C PHE A 65 3.13 -3.85 -5.53
N GLY A 66 2.75 -4.48 -4.41
CA GLY A 66 3.52 -5.57 -3.81
C GLY A 66 3.68 -6.75 -4.77
N TYR A 67 2.64 -7.10 -5.54
CA TYR A 67 2.72 -8.12 -6.58
C TYR A 67 3.69 -7.73 -7.70
N PHE A 68 3.64 -6.48 -8.17
CA PHE A 68 4.58 -5.96 -9.17
C PHE A 68 6.02 -6.00 -8.67
N MET A 69 6.28 -5.57 -7.43
CA MET A 69 7.60 -5.63 -6.81
C MET A 69 8.10 -7.07 -6.67
N TRP A 70 7.24 -8.00 -6.23
CA TRP A 70 7.60 -9.42 -6.14
C TRP A 70 8.01 -9.99 -7.50
N ARG A 71 7.29 -9.65 -8.57
CA ARG A 71 7.63 -10.08 -9.93
C ARG A 71 9.00 -9.56 -10.36
N ARG A 72 9.36 -8.33 -9.97
CA ARG A 72 10.66 -7.73 -10.25
C ARG A 72 11.77 -8.35 -9.41
N TYR A 73 11.51 -8.62 -8.13
CA TYR A 73 12.43 -9.29 -7.21
C TYR A 73 12.83 -10.68 -7.73
N ILE A 74 11.85 -11.53 -8.11
CA ILE A 74 12.13 -12.85 -8.70
C ILE A 74 12.97 -12.73 -9.98
N LYS A 75 12.68 -11.76 -10.83
CA LYS A 75 13.41 -11.57 -12.09
C LYS A 75 14.89 -11.26 -11.84
N ASN A 76 15.17 -10.42 -10.84
CA ASN A 76 16.54 -10.05 -10.47
C ASN A 76 17.27 -11.22 -9.78
N PHE A 77 16.59 -11.94 -8.87
CA PHE A 77 17.17 -13.10 -8.18
C PHE A 77 17.62 -14.19 -9.15
N LYS A 78 16.79 -14.50 -10.17
CA LYS A 78 17.16 -15.44 -11.24
C LYS A 78 18.38 -14.98 -12.04
N SER A 79 18.49 -13.67 -12.32
CA SER A 79 19.63 -13.12 -13.08
C SER A 79 20.95 -13.16 -12.30
N GLU A 80 20.86 -13.21 -10.97
CA GLU A 80 22.01 -13.25 -10.07
C GLU A 80 22.53 -14.69 -9.90
N GLU A 81 21.63 -15.68 -9.77
CA GLU A 81 21.99 -17.11 -9.83
C GLU A 81 22.66 -17.48 -11.17
N ASP A 82 22.14 -17.00 -12.30
CA ASP A 82 22.73 -17.26 -13.62
C ASP A 82 24.13 -16.62 -13.82
N ASN A 83 24.45 -15.55 -13.07
CA ASN A 83 25.79 -14.95 -13.09
C ASN A 83 26.79 -15.67 -12.20
N ILE A 84 26.34 -16.28 -11.10
CA ILE A 84 27.23 -17.01 -10.17
C ILE A 84 27.62 -18.40 -10.73
N GLN A 85 26.81 -18.97 -11.63
CA GLN A 85 27.09 -20.26 -12.27
C GLN A 85 27.93 -20.17 -13.58
N LYS A 86 28.31 -18.95 -14.01
CA LYS A 86 29.15 -18.70 -15.18
C LYS A 86 30.60 -18.41 -14.78
#